data_AF-A0A3M1YIA7-F1
#
_entry.id   AF-A0A3M1YIA7-F1
#
_cell.length_a   1.000
_cell.length_b   1.000
_cell.length_c   1.000
_cell.angle_alpha   90.00
_cell.angle_beta   90.00
_cell.angle_gamma   90.00
#
_symmetry.space_group_name_H-M   'P 1'
#
loop_
_entity.id
_entity.type
_entity.pdbx_description
1 polymer ?
#
loop_
_entity_poly.entity_id
_entity_poly.type
_entity_poly.pdbx_seq_one_letter_code
_entity_poly.pdbx_strand_id
1 'polypeptide(L)'
;MGNKQGIFYYWNEKGYGILEDLLIRFPNAVAIFDAQGDLRKPRELAEKYPGRIKFAWYGGDRLGGELVRWKEESSDDIIIDRNRMIQHLIDEFTLGNRIHLYGSEPEWEQYWQHFKAIYRVVEENEKTLRKRFIWRRNGDDHLVHCTNYWRAGIYLLGESGQGGFI
;
A
#
# COMPACT_ATOMS: atom_id res chain seq x y z
N MET A 1 -5.26 -6.79 -4.62
CA MET A 1 -5.13 -8.12 -4.00
C MET A 1 -3.86 -8.84 -4.46
N GLY A 2 -3.05 -9.26 -3.49
CA GLY A 2 -1.82 -10.02 -3.74
C GLY A 2 -1.35 -10.77 -2.51
N ASN A 3 -0.29 -11.55 -2.63
CA ASN A 3 0.39 -12.20 -1.50
C ASN A 3 1.91 -12.14 -1.71
N LYS A 4 2.71 -12.88 -0.94
CA LYS A 4 4.17 -12.89 -1.10
C LYS A 4 4.69 -13.27 -2.50
N GLN A 5 3.90 -13.97 -3.30
CA GLN A 5 4.26 -14.40 -4.66
C GLN A 5 4.08 -13.27 -5.68
N GLY A 6 3.19 -12.31 -5.42
CA GLY A 6 2.91 -11.19 -6.31
C GLY A 6 1.50 -10.66 -6.20
N ILE A 7 1.11 -9.89 -7.20
CA ILE A 7 -0.21 -9.26 -7.30
C ILE A 7 -1.00 -9.98 -8.39
N PHE A 8 -2.20 -10.42 -8.05
CA PHE A 8 -3.04 -11.22 -8.94
C PHE A 8 -4.17 -10.40 -9.54
N TYR A 9 -4.72 -9.47 -8.77
CA TYR A 9 -5.87 -8.68 -9.17
C TYR A 9 -5.81 -7.29 -8.56
N TYR A 10 -6.29 -6.31 -9.31
CA TYR A 10 -6.69 -5.00 -8.80
C TYR A 10 -8.12 -4.73 -9.27
N TRP A 11 -8.90 -4.05 -8.43
CA TRP A 11 -10.27 -3.65 -8.78
C TRP A 11 -10.36 -2.14 -8.78
N ASN A 12 -11.12 -1.61 -9.73
CA ASN A 12 -11.49 -0.19 -9.81
C ASN A 12 -13.00 0.00 -9.58
N GLU A 13 -13.69 -1.01 -9.06
CA GLU A 13 -15.13 -0.92 -8.81
C GLU A 13 -15.45 -0.09 -7.57
N LYS A 14 -16.48 0.75 -7.70
CA LYS A 14 -16.98 1.58 -6.62
C LYS A 14 -17.93 0.75 -5.76
N GLY A 15 -17.44 0.16 -4.68
CA GLY A 15 -18.31 -0.54 -3.73
C GLY A 15 -17.55 -1.39 -2.73
N TYR A 16 -18.10 -1.52 -1.53
CA TYR A 16 -17.52 -2.34 -0.46
C TYR A 16 -18.03 -3.78 -0.46
N GLY A 17 -19.04 -4.11 -1.29
CA GLY A 17 -19.60 -5.46 -1.37
C GLY A 17 -18.58 -6.50 -1.83
N ILE A 18 -17.83 -6.19 -2.90
CA ILE A 18 -16.75 -7.07 -3.39
C ILE A 18 -15.68 -7.28 -2.32
N LEU A 19 -15.34 -6.24 -1.56
CA LEU A 19 -14.35 -6.36 -0.51
C LEU A 19 -14.81 -7.33 0.58
N GLU A 20 -16.07 -7.22 1.00
CA GLU A 20 -16.64 -8.12 1.98
C GLU A 20 -16.67 -9.58 1.48
N ASP A 21 -17.06 -9.79 0.22
CA ASP A 21 -17.02 -11.11 -0.42
C ASP A 21 -15.61 -11.69 -0.44
N LEU A 22 -14.59 -10.85 -0.70
CA LEU A 22 -13.19 -11.27 -0.65
C LEU A 22 -12.74 -11.61 0.78
N LEU A 23 -13.16 -10.85 1.79
CA LEU A 23 -12.85 -11.15 3.19
C LEU A 23 -13.51 -12.46 3.66
N ILE A 24 -14.72 -12.76 3.17
CA ILE A 24 -15.39 -14.04 3.42
C ILE A 24 -14.67 -15.18 2.71
N ARG A 25 -14.36 -15.01 1.42
CA ARG A 25 -13.71 -16.02 0.58
C ARG A 25 -12.29 -16.36 1.05
N PHE A 26 -11.56 -15.36 1.55
CA PHE A 26 -10.19 -15.51 2.00
C PHE A 26 -10.09 -15.19 3.51
N PRO A 27 -10.34 -16.16 4.41
CA PRO A 27 -10.49 -15.90 5.84
C PRO A 27 -9.20 -15.38 6.51
N ASN A 28 -8.04 -15.69 5.94
CA ASN A 28 -6.74 -15.20 6.42
C ASN A 28 -6.31 -13.89 5.74
N ALA A 29 -7.16 -13.31 4.88
CA ALA A 29 -6.81 -12.08 4.20
C ALA A 29 -6.94 -10.87 5.13
N VAL A 30 -5.97 -9.96 5.01
CA VAL A 30 -5.95 -8.67 5.69
C VAL A 30 -6.15 -7.57 4.66
N ALA A 31 -7.05 -6.63 4.95
CA ALA A 31 -7.29 -5.46 4.12
C ALA A 31 -6.70 -4.22 4.80
N ILE A 32 -6.01 -3.38 4.01
CA ILE A 32 -5.34 -2.18 4.50
C ILE A 32 -5.93 -0.97 3.77
N PHE A 33 -6.45 -0.01 4.54
CA PHE A 33 -7.09 1.19 4.01
C PHE A 33 -6.31 2.45 4.30
N ASP A 34 -6.45 3.46 3.43
CA ASP A 34 -5.98 4.81 3.74
C ASP A 34 -6.77 5.40 4.91
N ALA A 35 -6.06 5.78 5.96
CA ALA A 35 -6.63 6.38 7.15
C ALA A 35 -7.12 7.84 6.96
N GLN A 36 -6.75 8.49 5.84
CA GLN A 36 -7.19 9.86 5.53
C GLN A 36 -8.43 9.92 4.63
N GLY A 37 -8.93 8.77 4.16
CA GLY A 37 -10.11 8.66 3.30
C GLY A 37 -11.44 8.63 4.06
N ASP A 38 -12.50 8.21 3.36
CA ASP A 38 -13.79 7.90 4.00
C ASP A 38 -13.67 6.60 4.81
N LEU A 39 -13.70 6.74 6.13
CA LEU A 39 -13.53 5.64 7.08
C LEU A 39 -14.83 5.02 7.56
N ARG A 40 -16.01 5.52 7.15
CA ARG A 40 -17.29 5.03 7.70
C ARG A 40 -17.45 3.52 7.49
N LYS A 41 -17.37 3.08 6.23
CA LYS A 41 -17.51 1.66 5.87
C LYS A 41 -16.31 0.79 6.28
N PRO A 42 -15.05 1.25 6.13
CA PRO A 42 -13.91 0.52 6.68
C PRO A 42 -14.02 0.24 8.18
N ARG A 43 -14.58 1.17 8.98
CA ARG A 43 -14.81 0.95 10.41
C ARG A 43 -15.90 -0.08 10.69
N GLU A 44 -17.02 -0.02 9.96
CA GLU A 44 -18.07 -1.05 10.03
C GLU A 44 -17.49 -2.45 9.72
N LEU A 45 -16.61 -2.54 8.72
CA LEU A 45 -15.89 -3.78 8.40
C LEU A 45 -14.88 -4.20 9.48
N ALA A 46 -14.20 -3.24 10.12
CA ALA A 46 -13.27 -3.53 11.20
C ALA A 46 -13.98 -4.09 12.45
N GLU A 47 -15.18 -3.59 12.76
CA GLU A 47 -16.05 -4.14 13.81
C GLU A 47 -16.54 -5.56 13.47
N LYS A 48 -16.89 -5.80 12.20
CA LYS A 48 -17.36 -7.11 11.73
C LYS A 48 -16.24 -8.15 11.61
N TYR A 49 -15.03 -7.73 11.24
CA TYR A 49 -13.87 -8.59 11.00
C TYR A 49 -12.66 -8.12 11.83
N PRO A 50 -12.71 -8.29 13.17
CA PRO A 50 -11.68 -7.79 14.07
C PRO A 50 -10.30 -8.38 13.74
N GLY A 51 -9.27 -7.53 13.78
CA GLY A 51 -7.88 -7.90 13.49
C GLY A 51 -7.55 -8.06 12.00
N ARG A 52 -8.54 -8.00 11.09
CA ARG A 52 -8.35 -8.19 9.64
C ARG A 52 -8.39 -6.90 8.82
N ILE A 53 -8.89 -5.83 9.41
CA ILE A 53 -8.88 -4.49 8.81
C ILE A 53 -7.82 -3.65 9.51
N LYS A 54 -6.94 -3.01 8.73
CA LYS A 54 -5.88 -2.15 9.25
C LYS A 54 -5.95 -0.79 8.55
N PHE A 55 -5.55 0.26 9.26
CA PHE A 55 -5.52 1.62 8.72
C PHE A 55 -4.08 2.10 8.53
N ALA A 56 -3.76 2.57 7.33
CA ALA A 56 -2.46 3.07 6.96
C ALA A 56 -2.42 4.60 7.00
N TRP A 57 -1.46 5.12 7.74
CA TRP A 57 -1.16 6.54 7.85
C TRP A 57 0.16 6.84 7.12
N TYR A 58 0.21 7.91 6.36
CA TYR A 58 1.49 8.41 5.86
C TYR A 58 2.19 9.27 6.92
N GLY A 59 3.38 8.82 7.30
CA GLY A 59 4.24 9.49 8.26
C GLY A 59 5.32 10.35 7.59
N GLY A 60 5.83 11.32 8.35
CA GLY A 60 7.02 12.06 7.97
C GLY A 60 8.29 11.22 8.04
N ASP A 61 9.26 11.64 7.24
CA ASP A 61 10.61 11.08 7.13
C ASP A 61 11.33 11.24 8.48
N ARG A 62 11.53 10.11 9.18
CA ARG A 62 12.26 10.07 10.46
C ARG A 62 13.69 9.58 10.20
N LEU A 63 14.60 9.90 11.12
CA LEU A 63 15.99 9.45 11.07
C LEU A 63 16.13 7.92 11.18
N GLY A 64 15.12 7.23 11.68
CA GLY A 64 15.05 5.76 11.68
C GLY A 64 14.90 5.22 10.26
N GLY A 65 15.62 4.14 9.95
CA GLY A 65 15.57 3.48 8.63
C GLY A 65 14.31 2.66 8.38
N GLU A 66 13.36 2.63 9.31
CA GLU A 66 12.13 1.83 9.21
C GLU A 66 11.15 2.44 8.20
N LEU A 67 10.83 1.67 7.15
CA LEU A 67 9.86 2.07 6.12
C LEU A 67 8.41 2.00 6.59
N VAL A 68 8.11 1.03 7.45
CA VAL A 68 6.77 0.73 7.95
C VAL A 68 6.87 0.35 9.43
N ARG A 69 5.93 0.84 10.25
CA ARG A 69 5.86 0.53 11.68
C ARG A 69 4.43 0.51 12.19
N TRP A 70 4.23 -0.09 13.35
CA TRP A 70 2.97 0.01 14.09
C TRP A 70 2.80 1.41 14.68
N LYS A 71 1.55 1.86 14.77
CA LYS A 71 1.21 3.09 15.48
C LYS A 71 1.14 2.79 16.98
N GLU A 72 1.95 3.48 17.78
CA GLU A 72 2.08 3.20 19.23
C GLU A 72 0.75 3.29 19.99
N GLU A 73 -0.15 4.18 19.57
CA GLU A 73 -1.46 4.41 20.20
C GLU A 73 -2.58 3.48 19.70
N SER A 74 -2.37 2.76 18.59
CA SER A 74 -3.34 1.82 18.02
C SER A 74 -2.63 0.58 17.53
N SER A 75 -2.85 -0.55 18.21
CA SER A 75 -2.22 -1.84 17.89
C SER A 75 -2.51 -2.36 16.48
N ASP A 76 -3.49 -1.76 15.79
CA ASP A 76 -3.95 -2.20 14.47
C ASP A 76 -3.62 -1.22 13.34
N ASP A 77 -3.19 0.00 13.66
CA ASP A 77 -2.84 0.99 12.64
C ASP A 77 -1.36 0.92 12.29
N ILE A 78 -1.05 1.18 11.01
CA ILE A 78 0.31 1.20 10.49
C ILE A 78 0.70 2.60 10.01
N ILE A 79 1.97 2.96 10.19
CA ILE A 79 2.55 4.18 9.66
C ILE A 79 3.55 3.81 8.57
N ILE A 80 3.41 4.41 7.39
CA ILE A 80 4.26 4.20 6.22
C ILE A 80 5.00 5.49 5.90
N ASP A 81 6.32 5.43 5.70
CA ASP A 81 7.06 6.51 5.06
C ASP A 81 6.75 6.50 3.55
N ARG A 82 5.85 7.40 3.12
CA ARG A 82 5.35 7.44 1.74
C ARG A 82 6.48 7.46 0.71
N ASN A 83 7.45 8.36 0.86
CA ASN A 83 8.43 8.60 -0.19
C ASN A 83 9.47 7.48 -0.26
N ARG A 84 9.95 7.04 0.91
CA ARG A 84 10.93 5.94 0.96
C ARG A 84 10.30 4.62 0.53
N MET A 85 9.05 4.37 0.92
CA MET A 85 8.35 3.14 0.54
C MET A 85 8.02 3.10 -0.96
N ILE A 86 7.60 4.22 -1.57
CA ILE A 86 7.41 4.28 -3.03
C ILE A 86 8.73 4.04 -3.76
N GLN A 87 9.84 4.64 -3.29
CA GLN A 87 11.15 4.37 -3.87
C GLN A 87 11.51 2.88 -3.79
N HIS A 88 11.36 2.28 -2.61
CA HIS A 88 11.62 0.86 -2.40
C HIS A 88 10.74 -0.02 -3.32
N LEU A 89 9.45 0.31 -3.43
CA LEU A 89 8.52 -0.40 -4.30
C LEU A 89 8.97 -0.39 -5.77
N ILE A 90 9.40 0.78 -6.27
CA ILE A 90 9.89 0.94 -7.64
C ILE A 90 11.18 0.13 -7.87
N ASP A 91 12.09 0.16 -6.90
CA ASP A 91 13.33 -0.64 -6.97
C ASP A 91 13.01 -2.14 -6.99
N GLU A 92 11.97 -2.59 -6.28
CA GLU A 92 11.52 -3.99 -6.30
C GLU A 92 10.91 -4.42 -7.63
N PHE A 93 10.18 -3.52 -8.31
CA PHE A 93 9.66 -3.77 -9.65
C PHE A 93 10.77 -3.75 -10.71
N THR A 94 11.69 -2.78 -10.65
CA THR A 94 12.62 -2.49 -11.76
C THR A 94 13.96 -3.19 -11.65
N LEU A 95 14.55 -3.25 -10.45
CA LEU A 95 15.89 -3.80 -10.22
C LEU A 95 15.81 -5.22 -9.65
N GLY A 96 14.85 -5.47 -8.78
CA GLY A 96 14.74 -6.72 -8.05
C GLY A 96 13.93 -7.81 -8.76
N ASN A 97 13.03 -7.44 -9.68
CA ASN A 97 11.98 -8.29 -10.24
C ASN A 97 11.29 -9.15 -9.16
N ARG A 98 11.08 -8.55 -7.97
CA ARG A 98 10.58 -9.27 -6.78
C ARG A 98 9.06 -9.32 -6.71
N ILE A 99 8.40 -8.44 -7.47
CA ILE A 99 6.96 -8.32 -7.50
C ILE A 99 6.49 -8.76 -8.88
N HIS A 100 5.88 -9.93 -8.94
CA HIS A 100 5.26 -10.44 -10.16
C HIS A 100 3.83 -9.93 -10.27
N LEU A 101 3.46 -9.47 -11.47
CA LEU A 101 2.07 -9.19 -11.84
C LEU A 101 1.55 -10.39 -12.63
N TYR A 102 0.49 -11.03 -12.13
CA TYR A 102 -0.13 -12.18 -12.79
C TYR A 102 -1.30 -11.72 -13.63
N GLY A 103 -1.24 -11.95 -14.95
CA GLY A 103 -2.29 -11.58 -15.90
C GLY A 103 -1.70 -11.20 -17.26
N SER A 104 -2.54 -10.66 -18.13
CA SER A 104 -2.19 -10.18 -19.46
C SER A 104 -1.93 -8.67 -19.48
N GLU A 105 -1.13 -8.20 -20.45
CA GLU A 105 -0.80 -6.79 -20.60
C GLU A 105 -2.05 -5.86 -20.64
N PRO A 106 -3.13 -6.16 -21.39
CA PRO A 106 -4.32 -5.32 -21.40
C PRO A 106 -5.01 -5.21 -20.03
N GLU A 107 -4.95 -6.27 -19.21
CA GLU A 107 -5.51 -6.26 -17.86
C GLU A 107 -4.72 -5.34 -16.93
N TRP A 108 -3.43 -5.13 -17.18
CA TRP A 108 -2.55 -4.31 -16.35
C TRP A 108 -2.31 -2.90 -16.89
N GLU A 109 -2.90 -2.54 -18.04
CA GLU A 109 -2.73 -1.24 -18.66
C GLU A 109 -3.09 -0.08 -17.72
N GLN A 110 -4.27 -0.13 -17.08
CA GLN A 110 -4.67 0.91 -16.13
C GLN A 110 -3.70 0.99 -14.94
N TYR A 111 -3.31 -0.16 -14.40
CA TYR A 111 -2.34 -0.21 -13.30
C TYR A 111 -1.02 0.47 -13.69
N TRP A 112 -0.49 0.17 -14.88
CA TRP A 112 0.72 0.80 -15.40
C TRP A 112 0.57 2.31 -15.58
N GLN A 113 -0.57 2.79 -16.07
CA GLN A 113 -0.82 4.24 -16.23
C GLN A 113 -0.73 5.00 -14.90
N HIS A 114 -1.21 4.42 -13.79
CA HIS A 114 -1.07 5.03 -12.46
C HIS A 114 0.40 5.16 -12.03
N PHE A 115 1.24 4.17 -12.35
CA PHE A 115 2.68 4.23 -12.06
C PHE A 115 3.42 5.23 -12.96
N LYS A 116 2.96 5.46 -14.19
CA LYS A 116 3.49 6.53 -15.05
C LYS A 116 3.12 7.94 -14.57
N ALA A 117 2.03 8.07 -13.83
CA ALA A 117 1.54 9.34 -13.32
C ALA A 117 2.35 9.87 -12.12
N ILE A 118 3.30 9.10 -11.60
CA ILE A 118 4.19 9.52 -10.51
C ILE A 118 5.61 9.81 -11.01
N TYR A 119 6.24 10.82 -10.41
CA TYR A 119 7.60 11.22 -10.76
C TYR A 119 8.36 11.70 -9.53
N ARG A 120 9.69 11.51 -9.55
CA ARG A 120 10.57 11.86 -8.43
C ARG A 120 11.16 13.25 -8.65
N VAL A 121 11.05 14.10 -7.65
CA VAL A 121 11.74 15.39 -7.57
C VAL A 121 12.77 15.37 -6.45
N VAL A 122 13.83 16.14 -6.63
CA VAL A 122 14.83 16.38 -5.58
C VAL A 122 14.57 17.78 -5.03
N GLU A 123 14.21 17.85 -3.76
CA GLU A 123 14.05 19.11 -3.05
C GLU A 123 15.19 19.28 -2.06
N GLU A 124 15.79 20.46 -2.03
CA GLU A 124 16.80 20.79 -1.04
C GLU A 124 16.12 21.44 0.16
N ASN A 125 16.36 20.89 1.35
CA ASN A 125 15.86 21.50 2.56
C ASN A 125 16.67 22.77 2.85
N GLU A 126 16.05 23.94 2.71
CA GLU A 126 16.70 25.26 2.86
C GLU A 126 17.47 25.43 4.19
N LYS A 127 17.06 24.72 5.26
CA LYS A 127 17.68 24.83 6.58
C LYS A 127 18.84 23.85 6.80
N THR A 128 18.77 22.67 6.19
CA THR A 128 19.76 21.60 6.42
C THR A 128 20.65 21.33 5.22
N LEU A 129 20.37 21.96 4.06
CA LEU A 129 21.00 21.75 2.76
C LEU A 129 21.00 20.27 2.31
N ARG A 130 20.16 19.44 2.94
CA ARG A 130 20.03 18.03 2.59
C ARG A 130 19.04 17.88 1.46
N LYS A 131 19.44 17.10 0.46
CA LYS A 131 18.57 16.67 -0.63
C LYS A 131 17.56 15.64 -0.10
N ARG A 132 16.28 15.90 -0.32
CA ARG A 132 15.18 14.99 -0.07
C ARG A 132 14.57 14.58 -1.40
N PHE A 133 14.39 13.27 -1.57
CA PHE A 133 13.68 12.72 -2.71
C PHE A 133 12.19 12.67 -2.39
N ILE A 134 11.37 13.32 -3.21
CA ILE A 134 9.92 13.39 -3.03
C ILE A 134 9.25 12.86 -4.28
N TRP A 135 8.26 12.00 -4.09
CA TRP A 135 7.42 11.49 -5.17
C TRP A 135 6.18 12.38 -5.31
N ARG A 136 6.06 13.02 -6.47
CA ARG A 136 4.91 13.84 -6.87
C ARG A 136 4.09 13.09 -7.93
N ARG A 137 2.89 13.60 -8.21
CA ARG A 137 1.97 13.03 -9.20
C ARG A 137 1.47 14.09 -10.17
N ASN A 138 1.18 13.69 -11.40
CA ASN A 138 0.53 14.52 -12.43
C ASN A 138 -0.74 13.85 -13.02
N GLY A 139 -1.29 12.86 -12.32
CA GLY A 139 -2.50 12.14 -12.68
C GLY A 139 -3.02 11.31 -11.51
N ASP A 140 -3.80 10.27 -11.82
CA ASP A 140 -4.30 9.32 -10.83
C ASP A 140 -3.19 8.37 -10.38
N ASP A 141 -2.95 8.27 -9.08
CA ASP A 141 -1.92 7.42 -8.47
C ASP A 141 -2.49 6.46 -7.42
N HIS A 142 -3.82 6.32 -7.37
CA HIS A 142 -4.51 5.47 -6.38
C HIS A 142 -3.94 4.04 -6.33
N LEU A 143 -3.67 3.41 -7.48
CA LEU A 143 -3.12 2.05 -7.55
C LEU A 143 -1.67 1.96 -7.08
N VAL A 144 -0.88 3.03 -7.19
CA VAL A 144 0.46 3.11 -6.57
C VAL A 144 0.29 3.05 -5.05
N HIS A 145 -0.65 3.83 -4.51
CA HIS A 145 -0.94 3.86 -3.08
C HIS A 145 -1.50 2.54 -2.55
N CYS A 146 -2.44 1.90 -3.27
CA CYS A 146 -2.91 0.55 -2.95
C CYS A 146 -1.76 -0.46 -2.91
N THR A 147 -0.83 -0.38 -3.87
CA THR A 147 0.33 -1.27 -3.90
C THR A 147 1.28 -1.01 -2.74
N ASN A 148 1.41 0.26 -2.35
CA ASN A 148 2.19 0.68 -1.19
C ASN A 148 1.63 0.07 0.10
N TYR A 149 0.31 0.10 0.28
CA TYR A 149 -0.38 -0.52 1.42
C TYR A 149 -0.24 -2.04 1.42
N TRP A 150 -0.45 -2.68 0.27
CA TRP A 150 -0.23 -4.11 0.10
C TRP A 150 1.19 -4.52 0.51
N ARG A 151 2.22 -3.79 0.05
CA ARG A 151 3.60 -4.10 0.37
C ARG A 151 3.92 -3.86 1.85
N ALA A 152 3.36 -2.81 2.43
CA ALA A 152 3.47 -2.55 3.87
C ALA A 152 2.83 -3.67 4.70
N GLY A 153 1.69 -4.19 4.25
CA GLY A 153 1.06 -5.38 4.81
C GLY A 153 1.98 -6.59 4.77
N ILE A 154 2.59 -6.88 3.62
CA ILE A 154 3.57 -7.98 3.52
C ILE A 154 4.74 -7.77 4.47
N TYR A 155 5.24 -6.54 4.61
CA TYR A 155 6.38 -6.22 5.47
C TYR A 155 6.08 -6.48 6.95
N LEU A 156 4.93 -6.02 7.46
CA LEU A 156 4.58 -6.12 8.88
C LEU A 156 3.87 -7.42 9.27
N LEU A 157 3.09 -7.99 8.35
CA LEU A 157 2.19 -9.11 8.62
C LEU A 157 2.61 -10.38 7.88
N GLY A 158 3.52 -10.30 6.92
CA GLY A 158 3.92 -11.46 6.11
C GLY A 158 4.64 -12.55 6.91
N GLU A 159 5.23 -12.26 8.06
CA GLU A 159 5.90 -13.29 8.88
C GLU A 159 4.95 -14.33 9.47
N SER A 160 3.63 -14.08 9.52
CA SER A 160 2.64 -15.00 10.11
C SER A 160 2.12 -16.11 9.17
N GLY A 161 2.53 -16.13 7.89
CA GLY A 161 2.27 -17.23 6.97
C GLY A 161 0.88 -17.22 6.29
N GLN A 162 0.89 -17.30 4.96
CA GLN A 162 -0.28 -17.57 4.09
C GLN A 162 -1.48 -16.58 4.11
N GLY A 163 -1.29 -15.34 4.54
CA GLY A 163 -2.30 -14.28 4.37
C GLY A 163 -2.26 -13.64 2.99
N GLY A 164 -3.41 -13.55 2.31
CA GLY A 164 -3.59 -12.65 1.17
C GLY A 164 -3.78 -11.21 1.67
N PHE A 165 -3.31 -10.23 0.92
CA PHE A 165 -3.54 -8.81 1.21
C PHE A 165 -4.48 -8.26 0.17
N ILE A 166 -5.59 -7.69 0.62
CA ILE A 166 -6.62 -7.12 -0.25
C ILE A 166 -6.37 -5.62 -0.39
#